data_AF-U1QRG7-F1
#
_entry.id   AF-U1QRG7-F1
#
_cell.length_a   1.000
_cell.length_b   1.000
_cell.length_c   1.000
_cell.angle_alpha   90.00
_cell.angle_beta   90.00
_cell.angle_gamma   90.00
#
_symmetry.space_group_name_H-M   'P 1'
#
loop_
_entity.id
_entity.type
_entity.pdbx_description
1 polymer ?
#
loop_
_entity_poly.entity_id
_entity_poly.type
_entity_poly.pdbx_seq_one_letter_code
_entity_poly.pdbx_strand_id
1 'polypeptide(L)'
;MRQRHRVAAAATAVMTGTIVDATMTPRDTADVTDPMSRHNLHVIAESALVDIGPWAADQLHAAVERADDEDAVVILDYGREVLYLVDSDNVAYVPPTALGFGDEPGLEVEEPRPYDPDTDTLGRVRVESATVAPEFDILIPAFDWSEPDEYWEPPEFEYRDQPSGSPSGAVGG
;
A
#
# COMPACT_ATOMS: atom_id res chain seq x y z
N MET A 1 58.42 -17.94 -6.04
CA MET A 1 58.37 -19.41 -6.12
C MET A 1 57.44 -19.91 -5.03
N ARG A 2 56.34 -20.59 -5.39
CA ARG A 2 55.65 -21.74 -4.74
C ARG A 2 55.51 -21.72 -3.19
N GLN A 3 54.40 -22.07 -2.55
CA GLN A 3 53.14 -22.72 -2.90
C GLN A 3 52.25 -22.55 -1.65
N ARG A 4 51.03 -22.02 -1.79
CA ARG A 4 50.03 -22.05 -0.72
C ARG A 4 49.45 -23.47 -0.65
N HIS A 5 49.67 -24.17 0.45
CA HIS A 5 49.03 -25.45 0.72
C HIS A 5 47.53 -25.23 0.94
N ARG A 6 46.73 -25.78 0.03
CA ARG A 6 45.32 -26.08 0.23
C ARG A 6 45.21 -27.23 1.23
N VAL A 7 44.34 -27.08 2.23
CA VAL A 7 43.74 -28.22 2.93
C VAL A 7 42.23 -28.09 2.76
N ALA A 8 41.67 -29.03 2.01
CA ALA A 8 40.25 -29.29 1.96
C ALA A 8 39.89 -30.19 3.15
N ALA A 9 38.78 -29.89 3.81
CA ALA A 9 38.09 -30.84 4.68
C ALA A 9 36.60 -30.74 4.39
N ALA A 10 36.08 -31.82 3.82
CA ALA A 10 34.65 -32.11 3.70
C ALA A 10 34.22 -32.94 4.92
N ALA A 11 33.07 -32.63 5.50
CA ALA A 11 32.24 -33.53 6.30
C ALA A 11 30.86 -32.86 6.43
N THR A 12 29.88 -33.31 5.64
CA THR A 12 28.86 -34.30 6.01
C THR A 12 27.69 -33.68 6.77
N ALA A 13 26.57 -33.67 6.06
CA ALA A 13 25.25 -33.26 6.49
C ALA A 13 24.73 -34.07 7.69
N VAL A 14 24.00 -33.38 8.57
CA VAL A 14 22.98 -34.00 9.43
C VAL A 14 21.68 -33.24 9.20
N MET A 15 20.75 -33.92 8.52
CA MET A 15 19.33 -33.58 8.48
C MET A 15 18.82 -33.50 9.92
N THR A 16 18.41 -32.30 10.34
CA THR A 16 17.51 -32.15 11.50
C THR A 16 16.20 -31.63 10.94
N GLY A 17 15.16 -32.44 11.12
CA GLY A 17 13.84 -32.24 10.54
C GLY A 17 13.25 -30.87 10.89
N THR A 18 12.84 -30.16 9.85
CA THR A 18 11.86 -29.10 9.92
C THR A 18 10.56 -29.68 10.46
N ILE A 19 10.32 -29.52 11.75
CA ILE A 19 8.96 -29.49 12.28
C ILE A 19 8.40 -28.20 11.71
N VAL A 20 7.65 -28.32 10.61
CA VAL A 20 6.72 -27.28 10.16
C VAL A 20 5.70 -27.13 11.29
N ASP A 21 6.04 -26.30 12.27
CA ASP A 21 5.08 -25.71 13.16
C ASP A 21 4.13 -24.93 12.25
N ALA A 22 2.89 -25.41 12.19
CA ALA A 22 1.80 -24.66 11.59
C ALA A 22 1.53 -23.46 12.49
N THR A 23 2.45 -22.49 12.50
CA THR A 23 2.20 -21.14 12.93
C THR A 23 1.12 -20.62 12.01
N MET A 24 -0.11 -20.69 12.50
CA MET A 24 -1.22 -19.79 12.23
C MET A 24 -0.78 -18.64 11.31
N THR A 25 -0.86 -18.84 9.99
CA THR A 25 -0.55 -17.76 9.04
C THR A 25 -1.55 -16.67 9.34
N PRO A 26 -1.14 -15.46 9.74
CA PRO A 26 -2.06 -14.35 9.78
C PRO A 26 -2.53 -14.16 8.34
N ARG A 27 -3.73 -14.65 8.02
CA ARG A 27 -4.50 -14.05 6.95
C ARG A 27 -4.66 -12.59 7.37
N ASP A 28 -4.34 -11.65 6.48
CA ASP A 28 -4.56 -10.21 6.63
C ASP A 28 -3.48 -9.40 7.41
N THR A 29 -2.20 -9.56 7.07
CA THR A 29 -1.44 -8.36 6.68
C THR A 29 -1.94 -7.98 5.29
N ALA A 30 -3.09 -7.31 5.22
CA ALA A 30 -3.66 -6.88 3.94
C ALA A 30 -2.57 -6.09 3.22
N ASP A 31 -2.17 -6.58 2.05
CA ASP A 31 -1.28 -5.83 1.18
C ASP A 31 -1.91 -4.46 0.98
N VAL A 32 -1.28 -3.44 1.55
CA VAL A 32 -1.87 -2.10 1.60
C VAL A 32 -1.89 -1.50 0.21
N THR A 33 -1.05 -2.01 -0.70
CA THR A 33 -1.04 -1.68 -2.14
C THR A 33 -1.99 -2.57 -2.95
N ASP A 34 -2.74 -3.50 -2.33
CA ASP A 34 -3.75 -4.31 -3.01
C ASP A 34 -4.78 -3.40 -3.72
N PRO A 35 -5.18 -3.70 -4.97
CA PRO A 35 -6.12 -2.87 -5.71
C PRO A 35 -7.45 -2.58 -4.99
N MET A 36 -7.86 -3.46 -4.06
CA MET A 36 -9.09 -3.35 -3.27
C MET A 36 -8.89 -2.66 -1.91
N SER A 37 -7.67 -2.25 -1.57
CA SER A 37 -7.39 -1.49 -0.36
C SER A 37 -8.05 -0.10 -0.44
N ARG A 38 -8.78 0.26 0.62
CA ARG A 38 -9.49 1.54 0.72
C ARG A 38 -8.58 2.77 0.71
N HIS A 39 -7.29 2.58 0.96
CA HIS A 39 -6.29 3.64 1.02
C HIS A 39 -5.66 3.92 -0.34
N ASN A 40 -6.00 3.11 -1.35
CA ASN A 40 -5.41 3.20 -2.68
C ASN A 40 -6.32 3.96 -3.62
N LEU A 41 -5.76 4.99 -4.23
CA LEU A 41 -6.35 5.72 -5.34
C LEU A 41 -5.56 5.35 -6.59
N HIS A 42 -6.20 4.60 -7.50
CA HIS A 42 -5.61 4.26 -8.79
C HIS A 42 -5.79 5.45 -9.72
N VAL A 43 -4.67 6.03 -10.11
CA VAL A 43 -4.66 7.27 -10.88
C VAL A 43 -4.46 6.93 -12.35
N ILE A 44 -5.55 7.05 -13.09
CA ILE A 44 -5.59 6.86 -14.55
C ILE A 44 -5.43 8.18 -15.32
N ALA A 45 -5.77 9.30 -14.67
CA ALA A 45 -5.74 10.65 -15.23
C ALA A 45 -5.78 11.72 -14.12
N GLU A 46 -5.38 12.95 -14.44
CA GLU A 46 -5.44 14.11 -13.53
C GLU A 46 -6.84 14.35 -12.94
N SER A 47 -7.90 14.06 -13.71
CA SER A 47 -9.29 14.19 -13.26
C SER A 47 -9.65 13.27 -12.09
N ALA A 48 -8.85 12.25 -11.80
CA ALA A 48 -9.00 11.39 -10.63
C ALA A 48 -8.52 12.06 -9.33
N LEU A 49 -7.78 13.18 -9.42
CA LEU A 49 -7.07 13.83 -8.31
C LEU A 49 -7.79 15.09 -7.82
N VAL A 50 -9.06 14.96 -7.47
CA VAL A 50 -9.90 16.10 -7.03
C VAL A 50 -10.05 16.11 -5.51
N ASP A 51 -9.83 17.29 -4.90
CA ASP A 51 -10.02 17.55 -3.46
C ASP A 51 -9.16 16.67 -2.52
N ILE A 52 -7.93 16.31 -2.94
CA ILE A 52 -7.00 15.49 -2.16
C ILE A 52 -6.03 16.38 -1.36
N GLY A 53 -6.41 16.69 -0.12
CA GLY A 53 -5.55 17.40 0.83
C GLY A 53 -5.16 18.84 0.42
N PRO A 54 -4.00 19.34 0.86
CA PRO A 54 -3.53 20.70 0.56
C PRO A 54 -2.90 20.87 -0.83
N TRP A 55 -2.74 19.80 -1.60
CA TRP A 55 -2.05 19.83 -2.90
C TRP A 55 -3.02 20.06 -4.05
N ALA A 56 -2.52 20.71 -5.09
CA ALA A 56 -3.28 20.89 -6.32
C ALA A 56 -3.30 19.59 -7.16
N ALA A 57 -4.33 19.41 -7.99
CA ALA A 57 -4.49 18.20 -8.80
C ALA A 57 -3.31 17.98 -9.77
N ASP A 58 -2.81 19.05 -10.37
CA ASP A 58 -1.65 19.08 -11.27
C ASP A 58 -0.35 18.68 -10.55
N GLN A 59 -0.19 19.11 -9.30
CA GLN A 59 0.95 18.73 -8.45
C GLN A 59 0.95 17.24 -8.13
N LEU A 60 -0.21 16.70 -7.77
CA LEU A 60 -0.38 15.28 -7.50
C LEU A 60 -0.20 14.46 -8.76
N HIS A 61 -0.69 14.93 -9.91
CA HIS A 61 -0.52 14.25 -11.19
C HIS A 61 0.95 14.15 -11.57
N ALA A 62 1.71 15.25 -11.47
CA ALA A 62 3.14 15.25 -11.72
C ALA A 62 3.89 14.27 -10.79
N ALA A 63 3.49 14.18 -9.51
CA ALA A 63 4.05 13.21 -8.58
C ALA A 63 3.80 11.76 -9.01
N VAL A 64 2.61 11.47 -9.52
CA VAL A 64 2.22 10.13 -9.99
C VAL A 64 2.93 9.79 -11.30
N GLU A 65 3.03 10.71 -12.26
CA GLU A 65 3.83 10.53 -13.48
C GLU A 65 5.28 10.22 -13.13
N ARG A 66 5.84 10.97 -12.16
CA ARG A 66 7.21 10.73 -11.70
C ARG A 66 7.38 9.38 -11.01
N ALA A 67 6.34 8.90 -10.32
CA ALA A 67 6.33 7.60 -9.65
C ALA A 67 6.24 6.46 -10.68
N ASP A 68 5.44 6.62 -11.73
CA ASP A 68 5.34 5.67 -12.85
C ASP A 68 6.70 5.48 -13.54
N ASP A 69 7.41 6.57 -13.84
CA ASP A 69 8.75 6.56 -14.42
C ASP A 69 9.80 5.82 -13.55
N GLU A 70 9.54 5.68 -12.25
CA GLU A 70 10.44 5.09 -11.25
C GLU A 70 9.94 3.75 -10.70
N ASP A 71 8.89 3.17 -11.30
CA ASP A 71 8.23 1.94 -10.81
C ASP A 71 7.84 2.05 -9.31
N ALA A 72 7.36 3.23 -8.88
CA ALA A 72 7.07 3.59 -7.50
C ALA A 72 5.61 3.98 -7.26
N VAL A 73 5.24 4.17 -6.00
CA VAL A 73 3.95 4.74 -5.56
C VAL A 73 4.15 6.07 -4.83
N VAL A 74 3.10 6.89 -4.78
CA VAL A 74 3.10 8.14 -4.02
C VAL A 74 2.37 7.95 -2.71
N ILE A 75 3.02 8.28 -1.60
CA ILE A 75 2.41 8.29 -0.26
C ILE A 75 2.13 9.73 0.15
N LEU A 76 0.89 10.02 0.51
CA LEU A 76 0.48 11.32 1.05
C LEU A 76 0.56 11.31 2.57
N ASP A 77 1.45 12.12 3.13
CA ASP A 77 1.53 12.38 4.57
C ASP A 77 0.84 13.71 4.88
N TYR A 78 -0.46 13.64 5.21
CA TYR A 78 -1.26 14.83 5.53
C TYR A 78 -0.79 15.52 6.81
N GLY A 79 -0.26 14.78 7.77
CA GLY A 79 0.18 15.34 9.06
C GLY A 79 1.44 16.20 8.92
N ARG A 80 2.30 15.89 7.95
CA ARG A 80 3.53 16.64 7.66
C ARG A 80 3.42 17.52 6.41
N GLU A 81 2.34 17.37 5.65
CA GLU A 81 2.15 17.98 4.33
C GLU A 81 3.33 17.63 3.40
N VAL A 82 3.73 16.34 3.37
CA VAL A 82 4.81 15.83 2.53
C VAL A 82 4.31 14.73 1.60
N LEU A 83 4.83 14.73 0.37
CA LEU A 83 4.67 13.63 -0.58
C LEU A 83 5.93 12.77 -0.55
N TYR A 84 5.78 11.45 -0.53
CA TYR A 84 6.90 10.53 -0.64
C TYR A 84 6.75 9.64 -1.88
N LEU A 85 7.84 9.45 -2.62
CA LEU A 85 7.96 8.40 -3.62
C LEU A 85 8.65 7.19 -2.99
N VAL A 86 7.97 6.05 -3.01
CA VAL A 86 8.37 4.80 -2.34
C VAL A 86 8.16 3.63 -3.29
N ASP A 87 9.08 2.67 -3.29
CA ASP A 87 8.85 1.40 -3.97
C ASP A 87 7.62 0.69 -3.35
N SER A 88 6.75 0.08 -4.15
CA SER A 88 5.54 -0.57 -3.64
C SER A 88 5.84 -1.72 -2.67
N ASP A 89 6.96 -2.42 -2.87
CA ASP A 89 7.41 -3.50 -1.99
C ASP A 89 7.91 -2.99 -0.61
N ASN A 90 8.17 -1.67 -0.50
CA ASN A 90 8.70 -1.01 0.70
C ASN A 90 7.61 -0.37 1.57
N VAL A 91 6.35 -0.77 1.39
CA VAL A 91 5.20 -0.21 2.10
C VAL A 91 4.51 -1.28 2.94
N ALA A 92 4.37 -1.05 4.25
CA ALA A 92 3.73 -1.98 5.18
C ALA A 92 2.71 -1.30 6.08
N TYR A 93 1.52 -1.89 6.19
CA TYR A 93 0.51 -1.41 7.13
C TYR A 93 0.88 -1.74 8.58
N VAL A 94 0.85 -0.73 9.44
CA VAL A 94 1.04 -0.86 10.89
C VAL A 94 -0.33 -0.86 11.57
N PRO A 95 -0.81 -2.01 12.06
CA PRO A 95 -2.09 -2.09 12.75
C PRO A 95 -2.02 -1.39 14.12
N PRO A 96 -3.15 -0.89 14.65
CA PRO A 96 -3.18 -0.28 15.96
C PRO A 96 -2.83 -1.32 17.03
N THR A 97 -1.94 -0.98 17.95
CA THR A 97 -1.60 -1.91 19.05
C THR A 97 -2.78 -1.99 20.04
N ALA A 98 -3.09 -3.21 20.48
CA ALA A 98 -4.33 -3.55 21.17
C ALA A 98 -4.73 -2.60 22.33
N LEU A 99 -6.02 -2.26 22.37
CA LEU A 99 -6.77 -1.61 23.47
C LEU A 99 -6.59 -0.09 23.66
N GLY A 100 -6.37 0.67 22.58
CA GLY A 100 -6.54 2.13 22.61
C GLY A 100 -5.47 2.90 23.40
N PHE A 101 -4.33 2.25 23.68
CA PHE A 101 -3.14 2.86 24.29
C PHE A 101 -1.88 2.70 23.41
N GLY A 102 -2.01 2.12 22.22
CA GLY A 102 -0.93 1.97 21.25
C GLY A 102 -0.88 3.12 20.25
N ASP A 103 0.23 3.23 19.52
CA ASP A 103 0.40 4.15 18.41
C ASP A 103 -0.77 4.02 17.42
N GLU A 104 -1.21 5.16 16.87
CA GLU A 104 -2.30 5.21 15.89
C GLU A 104 -1.97 4.33 14.68
N PRO A 105 -2.99 3.73 14.02
CA PRO A 105 -2.75 2.95 12.81
C PRO A 105 -2.02 3.82 11.79
N GLY A 106 -1.08 3.20 11.07
CA GLY A 106 -0.19 3.94 10.20
C GLY A 106 0.36 3.10 9.05
N LEU A 107 1.22 3.74 8.29
CA LEU A 107 1.96 3.14 7.20
C LEU A 107 3.44 3.25 7.52
N GLU A 108 4.13 2.12 7.59
CA GLU A 108 5.59 2.08 7.59
C GLU A 108 6.07 2.12 6.14
N VAL A 109 6.96 3.07 5.85
CA VAL A 109 7.55 3.26 4.53
C VAL A 109 9.06 3.18 4.65
N GLU A 110 9.69 2.29 3.87
CA GLU A 110 11.13 2.16 3.82
C GLU A 110 11.73 3.05 2.72
N GLU A 111 12.90 3.61 3.00
CA GLU A 111 13.64 4.52 2.11
C GLU A 111 12.81 5.67 1.49
N PRO A 112 11.98 6.39 2.28
CA PRO A 112 11.06 7.37 1.72
C PRO A 112 11.81 8.54 1.08
N ARG A 113 11.60 8.75 -0.22
CA ARG A 113 12.15 9.88 -0.97
C ARG A 113 11.13 11.02 -0.95
N PRO A 114 11.37 12.12 -0.21
CA PRO A 114 10.43 13.23 -0.20
C PRO A 114 10.42 13.90 -1.57
N TYR A 115 9.23 14.18 -2.09
CA TYR A 115 9.00 14.85 -3.35
C TYR A 115 8.47 16.26 -3.10
N ASP A 116 9.07 17.23 -3.80
CA ASP A 116 8.62 18.62 -3.81
C ASP A 116 7.83 18.88 -5.10
N PRO A 117 6.50 19.03 -5.02
CA PRO A 117 5.67 19.23 -6.20
C PRO A 117 5.79 20.62 -6.82
N ASP A 118 6.28 21.63 -6.09
CA ASP A 118 6.45 22.98 -6.63
C ASP A 118 7.67 23.07 -7.55
N THR A 119 8.67 22.22 -7.30
CA THR A 119 9.94 22.22 -8.02
C THR A 119 10.22 20.95 -8.80
N ASP A 120 9.27 20.00 -8.81
CA ASP A 120 9.40 18.67 -9.43
C ASP A 120 10.75 18.01 -9.06
N THR A 121 11.03 17.97 -7.76
CA THR A 121 12.34 17.54 -7.26
C THR A 121 12.22 16.45 -6.21
N LEU A 122 13.01 15.38 -6.39
CA LEU A 122 13.21 14.36 -5.38
C LEU A 122 14.32 14.75 -4.40
N GLY A 123 13.94 14.83 -3.14
CA GLY A 123 14.87 14.88 -2.03
C GLY A 123 15.58 13.54 -1.82
N ARG A 124 16.76 13.62 -1.20
CA ARG A 124 17.51 12.42 -0.81
C ARG A 124 16.81 11.70 0.33
N VAL A 125 16.89 10.38 0.33
CA VAL A 125 16.56 9.55 1.51
C VAL A 125 17.42 10.02 2.68
N ARG A 126 16.78 10.44 3.76
CA ARG A 126 17.45 10.90 5.00
C ARG A 126 17.28 9.93 6.16
N VAL A 127 16.29 9.05 6.07
CA VAL A 127 15.92 8.07 7.08
C VAL A 127 15.71 6.73 6.40
N GLU A 128 16.05 5.63 7.08
CA GLU A 128 15.88 4.28 6.55
C GLU A 128 14.41 3.87 6.49
N SER A 129 13.60 4.34 7.45
CA SER A 129 12.14 4.19 7.41
C SER A 129 11.45 5.39 8.06
N ALA A 130 10.17 5.57 7.72
CA ALA A 130 9.28 6.52 8.37
C ALA A 130 7.90 5.91 8.62
N THR A 131 7.22 6.40 9.65
CA THR A 131 5.81 6.07 9.90
C THR A 131 4.93 7.27 9.51
N VAL A 132 3.99 7.02 8.61
CA VAL A 132 2.95 7.96 8.18
C VAL A 132 1.67 7.61 8.93
N ALA A 133 1.20 8.53 9.78
CA ALA A 133 0.04 8.33 10.64
C ALA A 133 -0.52 9.69 11.09
N PRO A 134 -1.81 9.76 11.48
CA PRO A 134 -2.83 8.70 11.35
C PRO A 134 -3.52 8.69 9.97
N GLU A 135 -3.42 9.78 9.22
CA GLU A 135 -4.11 9.99 7.95
C GLU A 135 -3.10 9.88 6.80
N PHE A 136 -3.38 9.00 5.85
CA PHE A 136 -2.60 8.80 4.64
C PHE A 136 -3.47 8.19 3.54
N ASP A 137 -3.09 8.49 2.30
CA ASP A 137 -3.56 7.83 1.09
C ASP A 137 -2.36 7.44 0.23
N ILE A 138 -2.56 6.48 -0.66
CA ILE A 138 -1.56 5.95 -1.58
C ILE A 138 -2.06 6.17 -3.00
N LEU A 139 -1.32 6.93 -3.81
CA LEU A 139 -1.59 7.05 -5.24
C LEU A 139 -0.79 5.99 -5.97
N ILE A 140 -1.51 5.14 -6.70
CA ILE A 140 -0.92 4.07 -7.50
C ILE A 140 -1.04 4.48 -8.97
N PRO A 141 0.08 4.62 -9.70
CA PRO A 141 0.05 4.83 -11.14
C PRO A 141 -0.74 3.71 -11.82
N ALA A 142 -1.74 4.09 -12.60
CA ALA A 142 -2.59 3.14 -13.32
C ALA A 142 -2.83 3.60 -14.77
N PHE A 143 -1.90 4.34 -15.36
CA PHE A 143 -2.03 4.92 -16.71
C PHE A 143 -2.24 3.86 -17.81
N ASP A 144 -1.79 2.62 -17.59
CA ASP A 144 -2.03 1.49 -18.49
C ASP A 144 -3.47 0.94 -18.43
N TRP A 145 -4.26 1.32 -17.43
CA TRP A 145 -5.65 0.92 -17.35
C TRP A 145 -6.43 1.72 -18.37
N SER A 146 -6.96 1.02 -19.37
CA SER A 146 -7.84 1.65 -20.35
C SER A 146 -9.02 2.25 -19.60
N GLU A 147 -9.25 3.56 -19.77
CA GLU A 147 -10.51 4.18 -19.35
C GLU A 147 -11.66 3.31 -19.85
N PRO A 148 -12.69 3.01 -19.04
CA PRO A 148 -13.86 2.31 -19.52
C PRO A 148 -14.38 3.08 -20.72
N ASP A 149 -14.28 2.48 -21.91
CA ASP A 149 -14.71 3.12 -23.14
C ASP A 149 -16.23 3.38 -23.09
N GLU A 150 -16.78 4.19 -24.01
CA GLU A 150 -18.23 4.44 -24.09
C GLU A 150 -19.07 3.16 -24.26
N TYR A 151 -18.43 2.01 -24.53
CA TYR A 151 -19.06 0.69 -24.66
C TYR A 151 -18.90 -0.19 -23.42
N TRP A 152 -18.25 0.31 -22.37
CA TRP A 152 -18.14 -0.38 -21.11
C TRP A 152 -19.48 -0.32 -20.37
N GLU A 153 -20.23 -1.43 -20.41
CA GLU A 153 -21.42 -1.62 -19.59
C GLU A 153 -21.00 -2.13 -18.21
N PRO A 154 -21.33 -1.42 -17.10
CA PRO A 154 -21.06 -1.93 -15.77
C PRO A 154 -21.74 -3.29 -15.58
N PRO A 155 -21.08 -4.27 -14.94
CA PRO A 155 -21.67 -5.58 -14.71
C PRO A 155 -22.99 -5.41 -13.95
N GLU A 156 -24.08 -5.97 -14.50
CA GLU A 156 -25.37 -5.97 -13.82
C GLU A 156 -25.20 -6.70 -12.49
N PHE A 157 -25.37 -6.00 -11.37
CA PHE A 157 -25.46 -6.64 -10.07
C PHE A 157 -26.68 -7.57 -10.10
N GLU A 158 -26.45 -8.88 -10.11
CA GLU A 158 -27.47 -9.86 -9.80
C GLU A 158 -28.00 -9.52 -8.39
N TYR A 159 -29.15 -8.85 -8.33
CA TYR A 159 -29.93 -8.71 -7.12
C TYR A 159 -30.31 -10.12 -6.67
N ARG A 160 -29.50 -10.72 -5.79
CA ARG A 160 -29.93 -11.88 -5.02
C ARG A 160 -31.05 -11.40 -4.12
N ASP A 161 -32.28 -11.77 -4.46
CA ASP A 161 -33.45 -11.67 -3.60
C ASP A 161 -33.09 -12.19 -2.20
N GLN A 162 -32.82 -11.25 -1.28
CA GLN A 162 -32.76 -11.56 0.14
C GLN A 162 -34.19 -11.90 0.57
N PRO A 163 -34.44 -13.06 1.20
CA PRO A 163 -35.77 -13.36 1.71
C PRO A 163 -36.12 -12.31 2.77
N SER A 164 -37.16 -11.52 2.48
CA SER A 164 -37.73 -10.53 3.39
C SER A 164 -38.43 -11.23 4.56
N GLY A 165 -37.64 -11.70 5.52
CA GLY A 165 -38.13 -12.08 6.84
C GLY A 165 -38.46 -10.83 7.64
N SER A 166 -39.70 -10.34 7.55
CA SER A 166 -40.19 -9.29 8.46
C SER A 166 -40.45 -9.87 9.86
N PRO A 167 -39.85 -9.33 10.93
CA PRO A 167 -40.30 -9.59 12.29
C PRO A 167 -41.37 -8.56 12.65
N SER A 168 -42.61 -8.99 12.87
CA SER A 168 -43.64 -8.17 13.54
C SER A 168 -44.08 -8.85 14.82
N GLY A 169 -43.63 -8.31 15.95
CA GLY A 169 -44.07 -8.69 17.28
C GLY A 169 -45.38 -7.99 17.69
N ALA A 170 -46.27 -8.80 18.29
CA ALA A 170 -47.26 -8.57 19.36
C ALA A 170 -48.17 -7.31 19.40
N VAL A 171 -49.50 -7.54 19.51
CA VAL A 171 -50.48 -7.22 20.60
C VAL A 171 -51.89 -7.62 20.08
N GLY A 172 -52.81 -8.31 20.77
CA GLY A 172 -53.44 -8.06 22.07
C GLY A 172 -54.79 -7.35 21.88
N GLY A 173 -55.92 -8.09 21.94
CA GLY A 173 -57.29 -7.54 21.86
C GLY A 173 -58.37 -8.59 21.63
#